data_AF-A0A359BK27-F1
#
_entry.id   AF-A0A359BK27-F1
#
_cell.length_a   1.000
_cell.length_b   1.000
_cell.length_c   1.000
_cell.angle_alpha   90.00
_cell.angle_beta   90.00
_cell.angle_gamma   90.00
#
_symmetry.space_group_name_H-M   'P 1'
#
loop_
_entity.id
_entity.type
_entity.pdbx_description
1 polymer ?
#
loop_
_entity_poly.entity_id
_entity_poly.type
_entity_poly.pdbx_seq_one_letter_code
_entity_poly.pdbx_strand_id
1 'polypeptide(L)'
;MKTQEEIVFKSNGWQTVNRLGLLNENYHTLILNYNELKNEIIKIQTCAKPILLLFNNLNLNRYIFNFLASTTALIDSCRNTMKFYKETDLYKTYEDDVKKLFARNKEAIFIKDLRNCMMHYKIISPCLSDNNQVSFEVYQLNEFKGWTSLSKEFIQEQGKFVTIIPLIENYFKRLEPFYMEIYSKIREFHREDFKETIKLASEIGLALPNIYFKLAYKV
;
A
#
# COMPACT_ATOMS: atom_id res chain seq x y z
N MET A 1 -2.54 2.40 -36.52
CA MET A 1 -2.18 1.10 -35.89
C MET A 1 -2.45 0.02 -36.91
N LYS A 2 -1.51 -0.90 -37.18
CA LYS A 2 -1.82 -2.03 -38.07
C LYS A 2 -2.84 -2.91 -37.36
N THR A 3 -3.93 -3.30 -38.02
CA THR A 3 -5.06 -4.06 -37.45
C THR A 3 -4.63 -5.30 -36.65
N GLN A 4 -3.47 -5.87 -36.98
CA GLN A 4 -2.86 -7.02 -36.31
C GLN A 4 -2.23 -6.71 -34.94
N GLU A 5 -1.61 -5.53 -34.76
CA GLU A 5 -1.06 -5.11 -33.45
C GLU A 5 -2.17 -4.87 -32.44
N GLU A 6 -3.31 -4.38 -32.92
CA GLU A 6 -4.49 -4.14 -32.11
C GLU A 6 -5.04 -5.43 -31.49
N ILE A 7 -4.93 -6.57 -32.18
CA ILE A 7 -5.29 -7.89 -31.65
C ILE A 7 -4.41 -8.23 -30.45
N VAL A 8 -3.10 -8.02 -30.54
CA VAL A 8 -2.17 -8.27 -29.44
C VAL A 8 -2.48 -7.34 -28.26
N PHE A 9 -2.68 -6.04 -28.50
CA PHE A 9 -2.93 -5.08 -27.43
C PHE A 9 -4.28 -5.30 -26.74
N LYS A 10 -5.25 -5.91 -27.42
CA LYS A 10 -6.55 -6.27 -26.83
C LYS A 10 -6.57 -7.65 -26.18
N SER A 11 -5.53 -8.46 -26.35
CA SER A 11 -5.44 -9.77 -25.71
C SER A 11 -5.52 -9.67 -24.19
N ASN A 12 -6.08 -10.70 -23.55
CA ASN A 12 -6.23 -10.75 -22.10
C ASN A 12 -4.89 -10.60 -21.38
N GLY A 13 -3.83 -11.26 -21.87
CA GLY A 13 -2.51 -11.20 -21.25
C GLY A 13 -1.91 -9.79 -21.30
N TRP A 14 -2.04 -9.08 -22.44
CA TRP A 14 -1.62 -7.67 -22.53
C TRP A 14 -2.36 -6.77 -21.54
N GLN A 15 -3.69 -6.88 -21.51
CA GLN A 15 -4.52 -6.09 -20.60
C GLN A 15 -4.19 -6.39 -19.13
N THR A 16 -3.93 -7.65 -18.79
CA THR A 16 -3.51 -8.05 -17.45
C THR A 16 -2.13 -7.51 -17.08
N VAL A 17 -1.15 -7.53 -17.99
CA VAL A 17 0.17 -6.91 -17.74
C VAL A 17 0.02 -5.42 -17.40
N ASN A 18 -0.84 -4.69 -18.10
CA ASN A 18 -1.08 -3.28 -17.79
C ASN A 18 -1.69 -3.08 -16.40
N ARG A 19 -2.66 -3.92 -16.01
CA ARG A 19 -3.26 -3.87 -14.66
C ARG A 19 -2.25 -4.19 -13.57
N LEU A 20 -1.42 -5.22 -13.78
CA LEU A 20 -0.33 -5.58 -12.87
C LEU A 20 0.74 -4.48 -12.79
N GLY A 21 1.00 -3.77 -13.90
CA GLY A 21 1.88 -2.60 -13.94
C GLY A 21 1.40 -1.47 -13.04
N LEU A 22 0.14 -1.06 -13.17
CA LEU A 22 -0.47 -0.01 -12.31
C LEU A 22 -0.44 -0.40 -10.83
N LEU A 23 -0.67 -1.67 -10.55
CA LEU A 23 -0.62 -2.22 -9.19
C LEU A 23 0.82 -2.17 -8.63
N ASN A 24 1.82 -2.58 -9.42
CA ASN A 24 3.24 -2.51 -9.08
C ASN A 24 3.75 -1.09 -8.87
N GLU A 25 3.28 -0.11 -9.65
CA GLU A 25 3.70 1.29 -9.46
C GLU A 25 3.25 1.82 -8.10
N ASN A 26 1.98 1.63 -7.74
CA ASN A 26 1.49 2.04 -6.42
C ASN A 26 2.24 1.33 -5.28
N TYR A 27 2.59 0.06 -5.48
CA TYR A 27 3.38 -0.69 -4.51
C TYR A 27 4.79 -0.13 -4.35
N HIS A 28 5.45 0.19 -5.46
CA HIS A 28 6.76 0.82 -5.46
C HIS A 28 6.74 2.18 -4.75
N THR A 29 5.75 3.02 -5.05
CA THR A 29 5.55 4.30 -4.35
C THR A 29 5.35 4.11 -2.84
N LEU A 30 4.59 3.09 -2.42
CA LEU A 30 4.45 2.76 -1.01
C LEU A 30 5.79 2.39 -0.36
N ILE A 31 6.59 1.53 -0.98
CA ILE A 31 7.90 1.13 -0.45
C ILE A 31 8.79 2.36 -0.24
N LEU A 32 8.87 3.25 -1.23
CA LEU A 32 9.69 4.46 -1.14
C LEU A 32 9.24 5.33 0.03
N ASN A 33 7.94 5.64 0.12
CA ASN A 33 7.41 6.48 1.19
C ASN A 33 7.57 5.84 2.58
N TYR A 34 7.41 4.52 2.69
CA TYR A 34 7.67 3.79 3.93
C TYR A 34 9.14 3.91 4.37
N ASN A 35 10.08 3.70 3.44
CA ASN A 35 11.51 3.78 3.74
C ASN A 35 11.94 5.22 4.08
N GLU A 36 11.46 6.22 3.35
CA GLU A 36 11.74 7.64 3.64
C GLU A 36 11.27 8.03 5.03
N LEU A 37 10.02 7.69 5.38
CA LEU A 37 9.46 7.96 6.70
C LEU A 37 10.27 7.27 7.80
N LYS A 38 10.54 5.97 7.63
CA LYS A 38 11.29 5.17 8.61
C LYS A 38 12.69 5.74 8.83
N ASN A 39 13.40 6.05 7.74
CA ASN A 39 14.76 6.58 7.81
C ASN A 39 14.81 7.95 8.50
N GLU A 40 13.86 8.84 8.20
CA GLU A 40 13.81 10.15 8.85
C GLU A 40 13.52 10.03 10.36
N ILE A 41 12.62 9.13 10.76
CA ILE A 41 12.37 8.86 12.18
C ILE A 41 13.63 8.29 12.86
N ILE A 42 14.29 7.30 12.27
CA ILE A 42 15.52 6.71 12.83
C ILE A 42 16.59 7.80 13.01
N LYS A 43 16.77 8.66 12.01
CA LYS A 43 17.71 9.79 12.06
C LYS A 43 17.37 10.76 13.21
N ILE A 44 16.10 11.08 13.42
CA ILE A 44 15.67 11.92 14.55
C ILE A 44 16.02 11.27 15.89
N GLN A 45 15.66 10.00 16.06
CA GLN A 45 15.80 9.28 17.34
C GLN A 45 17.26 8.99 17.70
N THR A 46 18.13 8.82 16.71
CA THR A 46 19.55 8.44 16.93
C THR A 46 20.51 9.63 16.97
N CYS A 47 20.04 10.85 16.65
CA CYS A 47 20.90 12.02 16.71
C CYS A 47 21.21 12.45 18.15
N ALA A 48 22.26 13.24 18.33
CA ALA A 48 22.67 13.74 19.65
C ALA A 48 21.65 14.69 20.31
N LYS A 49 20.81 15.36 19.52
CA LYS A 49 19.79 16.31 20.00
C LYS A 49 18.41 16.05 19.37
N PRO A 50 17.73 14.94 19.72
CA PRO A 50 16.48 14.51 19.05
C PRO A 50 15.37 15.56 19.08
N ILE A 51 15.17 16.24 20.21
CA ILE A 51 14.13 17.29 20.37
C ILE A 51 14.38 18.43 19.38
N LEU A 52 15.62 18.90 19.29
CA LEU A 52 15.98 20.01 18.40
C LEU A 52 15.85 19.63 16.92
N LEU A 53 16.24 18.40 16.57
CA LEU A 53 16.10 17.92 15.19
C LEU A 53 14.64 17.70 14.82
N LEU A 54 13.82 17.15 15.71
CA LEU A 54 12.39 16.98 15.50
C LEU A 54 11.70 18.34 15.30
N PHE A 55 11.96 19.31 16.19
CA PHE A 55 11.34 20.63 16.14
C PHE A 55 11.66 21.38 14.85
N ASN A 56 12.88 21.24 14.33
CA ASN A 56 13.31 21.87 13.08
C ASN A 56 13.03 21.01 11.83
N ASN A 57 12.37 19.85 11.98
CA ASN A 57 12.15 18.94 10.86
C ASN A 57 11.01 19.42 9.96
N LEU A 58 11.34 19.89 8.76
CA LEU A 58 10.36 20.40 7.79
C LEU A 58 9.68 19.28 6.97
N ASN A 59 10.19 18.05 7.01
CA ASN A 59 9.79 16.98 6.09
C ASN A 59 8.99 15.85 6.78
N LEU A 60 9.10 15.69 8.09
CA LEU A 60 8.52 14.53 8.79
C LEU A 60 7.00 14.40 8.55
N ASN A 61 6.26 15.49 8.68
CA ASN A 61 4.82 15.50 8.41
C ASN A 61 4.50 15.17 6.94
N ARG A 62 5.32 15.63 6.00
CA ARG A 62 5.19 15.27 4.57
C ARG A 62 5.40 13.77 4.37
N TYR A 63 6.40 13.17 5.01
CA TYR A 63 6.66 11.73 4.89
C TYR A 63 5.53 10.89 5.51
N ILE A 64 4.98 11.30 6.66
CA ILE A 64 3.80 10.68 7.26
C ILE A 64 2.61 10.75 6.30
N PHE A 65 2.34 11.93 5.76
CA PHE A 65 1.27 12.14 4.79
C PHE A 65 1.45 11.26 3.55
N ASN A 66 2.66 11.22 2.98
CA ASN A 66 2.98 10.44 1.79
C ASN A 66 2.79 8.93 2.03
N PHE A 67 3.18 8.42 3.19
CA PHE A 67 2.93 7.02 3.58
C PHE A 67 1.43 6.71 3.68
N LEU A 68 0.65 7.57 4.35
CA LEU A 68 -0.80 7.40 4.49
C LEU A 68 -1.53 7.50 3.13
N ALA A 69 -1.05 8.36 2.24
CA ALA A 69 -1.59 8.50 0.89
C ALA A 69 -1.27 7.29 0.02
N SER A 70 -0.02 6.82 0.01
CA SER A 70 0.39 5.68 -0.82
C SER A 70 -0.18 4.34 -0.36
N THR A 71 -0.39 4.14 0.94
CA THR A 71 -1.13 2.96 1.44
C THR A 71 -2.55 2.92 0.90
N THR A 72 -3.25 4.06 0.89
CA THR A 72 -4.61 4.17 0.33
C THR A 72 -4.61 3.94 -1.18
N ALA A 73 -3.68 4.56 -1.90
CA ALA A 73 -3.56 4.40 -3.36
C ALA A 73 -3.35 2.94 -3.76
N LEU A 74 -2.50 2.20 -3.03
CA LEU A 74 -2.30 0.77 -3.26
C LEU A 74 -3.57 -0.04 -3.02
N ILE A 75 -4.27 0.21 -1.91
CA ILE A 75 -5.51 -0.50 -1.57
C ILE A 75 -6.59 -0.26 -2.62
N ASP A 76 -6.76 0.98 -3.08
CA ASP A 76 -7.74 1.31 -4.10
C ASP A 76 -7.34 0.77 -5.48
N SER A 77 -6.04 0.75 -5.80
CA SER A 77 -5.53 0.06 -6.99
C SER A 77 -5.85 -1.45 -6.93
N CYS A 78 -5.61 -2.11 -5.80
CA CYS A 78 -6.01 -3.51 -5.61
C CYS A 78 -7.51 -3.70 -5.83
N ARG A 79 -8.37 -2.89 -5.19
CA ARG A 79 -9.83 -2.97 -5.36
C ARG A 79 -10.25 -2.80 -6.81
N ASN A 80 -9.70 -1.81 -7.50
CA ASN A 80 -10.03 -1.53 -8.89
C ASN A 80 -9.58 -2.65 -9.83
N THR A 81 -8.38 -3.20 -9.63
CA THR A 81 -7.92 -4.38 -10.36
C THR A 81 -8.82 -5.59 -10.08
N MET A 82 -9.21 -5.80 -8.83
CA MET A 82 -10.04 -6.95 -8.44
C MET A 82 -11.47 -6.88 -9.01
N LYS A 83 -12.00 -5.70 -9.35
CA LYS A 83 -13.32 -5.56 -10.02
C LYS A 83 -13.41 -6.30 -11.36
N PHE A 84 -12.30 -6.49 -12.08
CA PHE A 84 -12.29 -7.27 -13.32
C PHE A 84 -12.57 -8.77 -13.10
N TYR A 85 -12.48 -9.23 -11.85
CA TYR A 85 -12.63 -10.63 -11.48
C TYR A 85 -13.90 -10.89 -10.68
N LYS A 86 -14.82 -9.92 -10.58
CA LYS A 86 -15.97 -9.93 -9.66
C LYS A 86 -16.79 -11.23 -9.67
N GLU A 87 -16.96 -11.81 -10.86
CA GLU A 87 -17.75 -13.04 -11.07
C GLU A 87 -16.90 -14.34 -10.99
N THR A 88 -15.70 -14.28 -10.43
CA THR A 88 -14.77 -15.41 -10.34
C THR A 88 -14.44 -15.76 -8.89
N ASP A 89 -13.96 -16.98 -8.64
CA ASP A 89 -13.53 -17.41 -7.30
C ASP A 89 -12.28 -16.66 -6.79
N LEU A 90 -11.49 -16.09 -7.71
CA LEU A 90 -10.38 -15.19 -7.37
C LEU A 90 -10.87 -13.97 -6.58
N TYR A 91 -11.98 -13.35 -7.00
CA TYR A 91 -12.55 -12.21 -6.29
C TYR A 91 -13.15 -12.59 -4.94
N LYS A 92 -13.85 -13.72 -4.86
CA LYS A 92 -14.38 -14.23 -3.58
C LYS A 92 -13.28 -14.41 -2.54
N THR A 93 -12.17 -15.05 -2.96
CA THR A 93 -11.01 -15.27 -2.09
C THR A 93 -10.40 -13.94 -1.64
N TYR A 94 -10.26 -12.97 -2.56
CA TYR A 94 -9.81 -11.63 -2.22
C TYR A 94 -10.71 -10.95 -1.17
N GLU A 95 -12.02 -11.00 -1.33
CA GLU A 95 -12.95 -10.38 -0.37
C GLU A 95 -12.84 -11.02 1.02
N ASP A 96 -12.66 -12.32 1.08
CA ASP A 96 -12.48 -13.05 2.35
C ASP A 96 -11.14 -12.70 3.01
N ASP A 97 -10.05 -12.59 2.24
CA ASP A 97 -8.76 -12.13 2.72
C ASP A 97 -8.84 -10.69 3.27
N VAL A 98 -9.55 -9.79 2.58
CA VAL A 98 -9.80 -8.41 3.06
C VAL A 98 -10.52 -8.41 4.40
N LYS A 99 -11.61 -9.19 4.52
CA LYS A 99 -12.39 -9.29 5.77
C LYS A 99 -11.54 -9.83 6.91
N LYS A 100 -10.77 -10.88 6.64
CA LYS A 100 -9.91 -11.55 7.62
C LYS A 100 -8.78 -10.66 8.12
N LEU A 101 -8.11 -9.96 7.21
CA LEU A 101 -6.89 -9.22 7.53
C LEU A 101 -7.16 -7.80 8.05
N PHE A 102 -8.21 -7.13 7.57
CA PHE A 102 -8.38 -5.69 7.81
C PHE A 102 -9.69 -5.31 8.51
N ALA A 103 -10.81 -5.99 8.27
CA ALA A 103 -12.13 -5.49 8.69
C ALA A 103 -12.32 -5.36 10.21
N ARG A 104 -11.62 -6.19 11.00
CA ARG A 104 -11.66 -6.17 12.48
C ARG A 104 -10.31 -5.83 13.11
N ASN A 105 -9.33 -5.41 12.31
CA ASN A 105 -8.01 -5.10 12.82
C ASN A 105 -7.95 -3.63 13.27
N LYS A 106 -7.84 -3.40 14.58
CA LYS A 106 -7.91 -2.05 15.17
C LYS A 106 -6.84 -1.11 14.61
N GLU A 107 -5.61 -1.59 14.43
CA GLU A 107 -4.49 -0.83 13.87
C GLU A 107 -4.73 -0.42 12.40
N ALA A 108 -5.21 -1.34 11.56
CA ALA A 108 -5.51 -1.06 10.16
C ALA A 108 -6.63 -0.01 10.02
N ILE A 109 -7.65 -0.11 10.87
CA ILE A 109 -8.75 0.85 10.91
C ILE A 109 -8.27 2.21 11.44
N PHE A 110 -7.39 2.22 12.45
CA PHE A 110 -6.73 3.44 12.92
C PHE A 110 -5.92 4.13 11.82
N ILE A 111 -5.12 3.41 11.04
CA ILE A 111 -4.34 4.02 9.93
C ILE A 111 -5.25 4.62 8.86
N LYS A 112 -6.35 3.95 8.53
CA LYS A 112 -7.36 4.48 7.61
C LYS A 112 -7.96 5.79 8.13
N ASP A 113 -8.33 5.82 9.42
CA ASP A 113 -8.90 7.02 10.02
C ASP A 113 -7.86 8.13 10.23
N LEU A 114 -6.60 7.78 10.51
CA LEU A 114 -5.47 8.69 10.67
C LEU A 114 -5.20 9.42 9.35
N ARG A 115 -5.23 8.69 8.23
CA ARG A 115 -5.20 9.26 6.89
C ARG A 115 -6.31 10.29 6.70
N ASN A 116 -7.54 9.97 7.07
CA ASN A 116 -8.66 10.91 6.94
C ASN A 116 -8.49 12.15 7.83
N CYS A 117 -8.02 11.97 9.06
CA CYS A 117 -7.70 13.07 9.96
C CYS A 117 -6.63 14.00 9.37
N MET A 118 -5.48 13.44 8.97
CA MET A 118 -4.34 14.22 8.47
C MET A 118 -4.56 14.86 7.10
N MET A 119 -5.40 14.25 6.24
CA MET A 119 -5.68 14.77 4.91
C MET A 119 -6.84 15.77 4.85
N HIS A 120 -7.81 15.67 5.77
CA HIS A 120 -9.07 16.43 5.66
C HIS A 120 -9.44 17.25 6.88
N TYR A 121 -8.73 17.10 8.01
CA TYR A 121 -9.03 17.83 9.24
C TYR A 121 -7.85 18.65 9.74
N LYS A 122 -6.80 18.00 10.26
CA LYS A 122 -5.63 18.69 10.80
C LYS A 122 -4.38 17.84 10.70
N ILE A 123 -3.23 18.51 10.62
CA ILE A 123 -1.94 17.86 10.81
C ILE A 123 -1.77 17.57 12.30
N ILE A 124 -1.46 16.32 12.64
CA ILE A 124 -1.07 15.92 13.99
C ILE A 124 0.44 15.96 14.06
N SER A 125 0.99 16.88 14.84
CA SER A 125 2.43 17.08 14.94
C SER A 125 3.06 15.96 15.79
N PRO A 126 4.05 15.23 15.28
CA PRO A 126 4.78 14.25 16.07
C PRO A 126 5.55 14.92 17.23
N CYS A 127 5.67 14.20 18.33
CA CYS A 127 6.48 14.55 19.50
C CYS A 127 7.53 13.47 19.76
N LEU A 128 8.36 13.67 20.78
CA LEU A 128 9.10 12.57 21.40
C LEU A 128 8.33 12.05 22.60
N SER A 129 8.21 10.73 22.71
CA SER A 129 7.74 10.04 23.92
C SER A 129 8.76 10.17 25.05
N ASP A 130 8.39 9.72 26.25
CA ASP A 130 9.28 9.58 27.42
C ASP A 130 10.59 8.80 27.11
N ASN A 131 10.56 7.87 26.14
CA ASN A 131 11.72 7.07 25.70
C ASN A 131 12.41 7.61 24.43
N ASN A 132 12.23 8.89 24.10
CA ASN A 132 12.78 9.53 22.89
C ASN A 132 12.35 8.89 21.55
N GLN A 133 11.22 8.17 21.51
CA GLN A 133 10.66 7.66 20.27
C GLN A 133 9.72 8.69 19.63
N VAL A 134 9.79 8.84 18.31
CA VAL A 134 8.88 9.72 17.57
C VAL A 134 7.48 9.11 17.61
N SER A 135 6.54 9.90 18.13
CA SER A 135 5.20 9.43 18.50
C SER A 135 4.15 10.50 18.24
N PHE A 136 2.88 10.09 18.22
CA PHE A 136 1.75 11.01 18.38
C PHE A 136 1.28 11.03 19.83
N GLU A 137 0.96 12.20 20.37
CA GLU A 137 0.34 12.29 21.69
C GLU A 137 -1.14 11.93 21.61
N VAL A 138 -1.59 11.04 22.50
CA VAL A 138 -2.97 10.55 22.50
C VAL A 138 -3.98 11.67 22.73
N TYR A 139 -3.65 12.71 23.50
CA TYR A 139 -4.57 13.84 23.66
C TYR A 139 -4.82 14.56 22.33
N GLN A 140 -3.80 14.74 21.47
CA GLN A 140 -3.97 15.38 20.17
C GLN A 140 -4.84 14.53 19.24
N LEU A 141 -4.71 13.20 19.32
CA LEU A 141 -5.56 12.26 18.59
C LEU A 141 -7.02 12.39 19.06
N ASN A 142 -7.27 12.46 20.36
CA ASN A 142 -8.61 12.56 20.94
C ASN A 142 -9.37 13.84 20.56
N GLU A 143 -8.70 14.87 20.04
CA GLU A 143 -9.37 16.06 19.50
C GLU A 143 -10.13 15.79 18.20
N PHE A 144 -9.77 14.75 17.44
CA PHE A 144 -10.49 14.37 16.22
C PHE A 144 -11.68 13.49 16.56
N LYS A 145 -12.89 13.91 16.18
CA LYS A 145 -14.13 13.16 16.46
C LYS A 145 -14.44 12.06 15.45
N GLY A 146 -13.73 12.02 14.32
CA GLY A 146 -13.99 11.11 13.20
C GLY A 146 -13.42 9.70 13.36
N TRP A 147 -12.83 9.36 14.52
CA TRP A 147 -12.37 7.99 14.78
C TRP A 147 -13.55 7.00 14.83
N THR A 148 -13.42 5.90 14.12
CA THR A 148 -14.31 4.74 14.28
C THR A 148 -14.11 4.07 15.64
N SER A 149 -15.03 3.18 16.01
CA SER A 149 -14.99 2.51 17.32
C SER A 149 -13.71 1.70 17.53
N LEU A 150 -13.23 1.00 16.49
CA LEU A 150 -11.99 0.22 16.56
C LEU A 150 -10.74 1.11 16.66
N SER A 151 -10.74 2.27 15.99
CA SER A 151 -9.67 3.26 16.15
C SER A 151 -9.61 3.84 17.55
N LYS A 152 -10.78 4.08 18.17
CA LYS A 152 -10.85 4.55 19.56
C LYS A 152 -10.30 3.51 20.53
N GLU A 153 -10.65 2.23 20.36
CA GLU A 153 -10.05 1.15 21.15
C GLU A 153 -8.53 1.10 20.96
N PHE A 154 -8.05 1.16 19.71
CA PHE A 154 -6.62 1.17 19.43
C PHE A 154 -5.89 2.29 20.19
N ILE A 155 -6.42 3.53 20.10
CA ILE A 155 -5.85 4.70 20.77
C ILE A 155 -5.82 4.52 22.29
N GLN A 156 -6.90 3.98 22.87
CA GLN A 156 -6.99 3.70 24.31
C GLN A 156 -5.96 2.67 24.78
N GLU A 157 -5.66 1.66 23.95
CA GLU A 157 -4.68 0.61 24.26
C GLU A 157 -3.22 1.13 24.25
N GLN A 158 -2.92 2.27 23.62
CA GLN A 158 -1.54 2.79 23.53
C GLN A 158 -1.07 3.58 24.77
N GLY A 159 -1.97 4.00 25.65
CA GLY A 159 -1.63 4.84 26.81
C GLY A 159 -1.45 6.32 26.45
N LYS A 160 -0.25 6.89 26.65
CA LYS A 160 0.02 8.32 26.41
C LYS A 160 0.42 8.64 24.97
N PHE A 161 1.09 7.70 24.30
CA PHE A 161 1.75 7.93 23.01
C PHE A 161 1.44 6.79 22.05
N VAL A 162 1.26 7.12 20.78
CA VAL A 162 1.26 6.15 19.68
C VAL A 162 2.60 6.24 18.97
N THR A 163 3.50 5.29 19.21
CA THR A 163 4.83 5.29 18.57
C THR A 163 4.72 4.98 17.08
N ILE A 164 5.34 5.82 16.24
CA ILE A 164 5.12 5.76 14.78
C ILE A 164 5.82 4.57 14.12
N ILE A 165 7.07 4.23 14.50
CA ILE A 165 7.78 3.11 13.86
C ILE A 165 7.01 1.78 14.00
N PRO A 166 6.63 1.33 15.21
CA PRO A 166 5.88 0.08 15.36
C PRO A 166 4.56 0.09 14.57
N LEU A 167 3.85 1.22 14.57
CA LEU A 167 2.61 1.40 13.83
C LEU A 167 2.79 1.17 12.33
N ILE A 168 3.75 1.86 11.70
CA ILE A 168 3.95 1.74 10.24
C ILE A 168 4.54 0.38 9.85
N GLU A 169 5.41 -0.20 10.69
CA GLU A 169 6.00 -1.51 10.43
C GLU A 169 4.97 -2.64 10.53
N ASN A 170 4.14 -2.64 11.57
CA ASN A 170 3.12 -3.66 11.74
C ASN A 170 2.10 -3.63 10.61
N TYR A 171 1.70 -2.43 10.21
CA TYR A 171 0.78 -2.28 9.09
C TYR A 171 1.41 -2.70 7.77
N PHE A 172 2.65 -2.28 7.50
CA PHE A 172 3.37 -2.68 6.29
C PHE A 172 3.56 -4.20 6.22
N LYS A 173 3.95 -4.85 7.32
CA LYS A 173 4.06 -6.32 7.45
C LYS A 173 2.74 -7.06 7.18
N ARG A 174 1.60 -6.39 7.30
CA ARG A 174 0.28 -6.95 6.96
C ARG A 174 -0.08 -6.68 5.49
N LEU A 175 0.20 -5.46 5.02
CA LEU A 175 -0.20 -5.00 3.70
C LEU A 175 0.65 -5.62 2.57
N GLU A 176 1.97 -5.73 2.76
CA GLU A 176 2.89 -6.27 1.74
C GLU A 176 2.58 -7.74 1.39
N PRO A 177 2.44 -8.68 2.33
CA PRO A 177 2.10 -10.06 1.99
C PRO A 177 0.75 -10.18 1.29
N PHE A 178 -0.24 -9.41 1.73
CA PHE A 178 -1.57 -9.37 1.10
C PHE A 178 -1.49 -8.90 -0.36
N TYR A 179 -0.72 -7.84 -0.62
CA TYR A 179 -0.45 -7.37 -1.97
C TYR A 179 0.24 -8.45 -2.84
N MET A 180 1.31 -9.06 -2.32
CA MET A 180 2.07 -10.07 -3.06
C MET A 180 1.22 -11.30 -3.38
N GLU A 181 0.31 -11.67 -2.48
CA GLU A 181 -0.65 -12.74 -2.71
C GLU A 181 -1.63 -12.41 -3.84
N ILE A 182 -2.19 -11.19 -3.87
CA ILE A 182 -3.04 -10.74 -4.98
C ILE A 182 -2.28 -10.80 -6.31
N TYR A 183 -1.07 -10.26 -6.34
CA TYR A 183 -0.23 -10.27 -7.54
C TYR A 183 0.02 -11.70 -8.03
N SER A 184 0.35 -12.62 -7.12
CA SER A 184 0.58 -14.02 -7.45
C SER A 184 -0.68 -14.70 -7.98
N LYS A 185 -1.84 -14.49 -7.34
CA LYS A 185 -3.10 -15.09 -7.76
C LYS A 185 -3.56 -14.58 -9.14
N ILE A 186 -3.41 -13.29 -9.42
CA ILE A 186 -3.72 -12.72 -10.75
C ILE A 186 -2.77 -13.30 -11.81
N ARG A 187 -1.48 -13.40 -11.51
CA ARG A 187 -0.51 -14.02 -12.42
C ARG A 187 -0.89 -15.46 -12.74
N GLU A 188 -1.24 -16.24 -11.72
CA GLU A 188 -1.64 -17.63 -11.90
C GLU A 188 -2.92 -17.76 -12.74
N PHE A 189 -3.93 -16.94 -12.44
CA PHE A 189 -5.20 -16.90 -13.16
C PHE A 189 -5.01 -16.63 -14.66
N HIS A 190 -4.08 -15.73 -15.03
CA HIS A 190 -3.84 -15.34 -16.42
C HIS A 190 -2.66 -16.03 -17.09
N ARG A 191 -2.15 -17.12 -16.52
CA ARG A 191 -0.92 -17.76 -17.02
C ARG A 191 -1.03 -18.16 -18.50
N GLU A 192 -2.16 -18.74 -18.90
CA GLU A 192 -2.37 -19.15 -20.30
C GLU A 192 -2.63 -17.95 -21.21
N ASP A 193 -3.32 -16.91 -20.73
CA ASP A 193 -3.52 -15.67 -21.49
C ASP A 193 -2.19 -14.98 -21.84
N PHE A 194 -1.18 -15.05 -20.94
CA PHE A 194 0.16 -14.55 -21.24
C PHE A 194 0.84 -15.34 -22.36
N LYS A 195 0.70 -16.68 -22.38
CA LYS A 195 1.25 -17.52 -23.46
C LYS A 195 0.56 -17.26 -24.78
N GLU A 196 -0.75 -17.07 -24.76
CA GLU A 196 -1.52 -16.70 -25.96
C GLU A 196 -1.04 -15.36 -26.52
N THR A 197 -0.85 -14.36 -25.65
CA THR A 197 -0.33 -13.04 -26.05
C THR A 197 1.05 -13.15 -26.68
N ILE A 198 1.95 -13.98 -26.11
CA ILE A 198 3.28 -14.24 -26.66
C ILE A 198 3.18 -14.88 -28.06
N LYS A 199 2.29 -15.86 -28.23
CA LYS A 199 2.05 -16.51 -29.51
C LYS A 199 1.55 -15.51 -30.57
N LEU A 200 0.52 -14.73 -30.24
CA LEU A 200 -0.05 -13.72 -31.13
C LEU A 200 1.01 -12.68 -31.56
N ALA A 201 1.84 -12.22 -30.62
CA ALA A 201 2.92 -11.29 -30.93
C ALA A 201 3.98 -11.92 -31.86
N SER A 202 4.34 -13.19 -31.64
CA SER A 202 5.28 -13.92 -32.49
C SER A 202 4.77 -14.09 -33.91
N GLU A 203 3.48 -14.37 -34.10
CA GLU A 203 2.87 -14.57 -35.43
C GLU A 203 2.95 -13.32 -36.32
N ILE A 204 3.02 -12.13 -35.71
CA ILE A 204 3.09 -10.84 -36.41
C ILE A 204 4.48 -10.20 -36.35
N GLY A 205 5.47 -10.89 -35.77
CA GLY A 205 6.83 -10.39 -35.61
C GLY A 205 6.97 -9.22 -34.61
N LEU A 206 6.04 -9.09 -33.66
CA LEU A 206 6.09 -8.05 -32.63
C LEU A 206 6.95 -8.51 -31.44
N ALA A 207 7.96 -7.72 -31.10
CA ALA A 207 8.79 -7.97 -29.92
C ALA A 207 8.05 -7.58 -28.63
N LEU A 208 7.99 -8.50 -27.66
CA LEU A 208 7.39 -8.24 -26.35
C LEU A 208 8.47 -7.97 -25.28
N PRO A 209 8.19 -7.10 -24.30
CA PRO A 209 9.03 -6.95 -23.12
C PRO A 209 9.17 -8.26 -22.33
N ASN A 210 10.31 -8.45 -21.64
CA ASN A 210 10.62 -9.67 -20.90
C ASN A 210 9.58 -10.04 -19.81
N ILE A 211 8.81 -9.06 -19.31
CA ILE A 211 7.79 -9.30 -18.29
C ILE A 211 6.74 -10.33 -18.72
N TYR A 212 6.36 -10.36 -20.00
CA TYR A 212 5.40 -11.33 -20.52
C TYR A 212 5.89 -12.77 -20.33
N PHE A 213 7.17 -13.02 -20.64
CA PHE A 213 7.79 -14.33 -20.50
C PHE A 213 7.96 -14.72 -19.03
N LYS A 214 8.38 -13.79 -18.16
CA LYS A 214 8.47 -14.02 -16.70
C LYS A 214 7.11 -14.35 -16.07
N LEU A 215 6.03 -13.73 -16.57
CA LEU A 215 4.69 -13.99 -16.06
C LEU A 215 4.16 -15.35 -16.54
N ALA A 216 4.39 -15.71 -17.81
CA ALA A 216 3.94 -16.97 -18.40
C ALA A 216 4.68 -18.22 -17.89
N TYR A 217 5.99 -18.09 -17.71
CA TYR A 217 6.88 -19.18 -17.33
C TYR A 217 7.47 -18.86 -15.96
N LYS A 218 7.27 -19.75 -14.97
CA LYS A 218 7.96 -19.66 -13.68
C LYS A 218 9.46 -19.81 -13.95
N VAL A 219 10.14 -18.69 -14.16
CA VAL A 219 11.60 -18.57 -14.10
C VAL A 219 11.97 -18.32 -12.65
#